data_AF-A0A1X1CU66-F1
#
_entry.id   AF-A0A1X1CU66-F1
#
_cell.length_a   1.000
_cell.length_b   1.000
_cell.length_c   1.000
_cell.angle_alpha   90.00
_cell.angle_beta   90.00
_cell.angle_gamma   90.00
#
_symmetry.space_group_name_H-M   'P 1'
#
loop_
_entity.id
_entity.type
_entity.pdbx_description
1 polymer ?
#
loop_
_entity_poly.entity_id
_entity_poly.type
_entity_poly.pdbx_seq_one_letter_code
_entity_poly.pdbx_strand_id
1 'polypeptide(L)'
;MAKATKADGNWDAGWQPGSLGFLELTVVNKPHQHPFEGRLGNLAELPLRPAGSTVGAMTNDFVLWFPMGSNLEPLYVAFTTILPAGPLKNRADQQAAAQTKIDVQRMQDAAKSVVDFYQLATDRAGAQATKAAQELASQVKGKTVRNAEQALAAFNKYKDVLNKKYSLADREAIAKALDATNMQTLANNLKRLSRGLGYTSKLFDASTIIKEARNALRSGDWKPFFVTVGSMYAGQQATALTALAFSALLTTPMGIVGYVFLLMAVNSFVGDTFTTELKKLAGVQ
;
A
#
# COMPACT_ATOMS: atom_id res chain seq x y z
N MET A 1 -1.22 28.04 -13.81
CA MET A 1 -0.11 28.59 -14.62
C MET A 1 -0.43 30.03 -14.94
N ALA A 2 0.46 30.94 -14.58
CA ALA A 2 0.28 32.37 -14.86
C ALA A 2 1.27 32.79 -15.96
N LYS A 3 0.80 33.60 -16.92
CA LYS A 3 1.67 34.20 -17.94
C LYS A 3 2.10 35.58 -17.44
N ALA A 4 3.40 35.84 -17.44
CA ALA A 4 3.90 37.18 -17.15
C ALA A 4 3.65 38.11 -18.35
N THR A 5 3.15 39.31 -18.10
CA THR A 5 3.10 40.41 -19.07
C THR A 5 4.08 41.50 -18.65
N LYS A 6 4.65 42.21 -19.63
CA LYS A 6 5.60 43.29 -19.35
C LYS A 6 4.91 44.64 -19.46
N ALA A 7 4.96 45.45 -18.40
CA ALA A 7 4.47 46.83 -18.35
C ALA A 7 5.49 47.70 -17.61
N ASP A 8 5.83 48.87 -18.15
CA ASP A 8 6.71 49.88 -17.52
C ASP A 8 8.05 49.37 -16.94
N GLY A 9 8.61 48.32 -17.54
CA GLY A 9 9.89 47.72 -17.11
C GLY A 9 9.76 46.62 -16.05
N ASN A 10 8.56 46.41 -15.51
CA ASN A 10 8.23 45.35 -14.56
C ASN A 10 7.44 44.20 -15.23
N TRP A 11 7.41 43.06 -14.53
CA TRP A 11 6.64 41.89 -14.94
C TRP A 11 5.43 41.72 -14.05
N ASP A 12 4.25 41.68 -14.67
CA ASP A 12 3.00 41.47 -13.97
C ASP A 12 2.49 40.06 -14.20
N ALA A 13 2.03 39.44 -13.11
CA ALA A 13 1.34 38.16 -13.14
C ALA A 13 -0.04 38.30 -12.48
N GLY A 14 -1.09 38.13 -13.28
CA GLY A 14 -2.43 37.92 -12.78
C GLY A 14 -2.56 36.53 -12.16
N TRP A 15 -3.47 36.40 -11.18
CA TRP A 15 -3.80 35.18 -10.40
C TRP A 15 -3.19 35.12 -8.99
N GLN A 16 -3.46 36.14 -8.17
CA GLN A 16 -3.20 36.09 -6.74
C GLN A 16 -4.44 35.60 -5.95
N PRO A 17 -4.24 34.96 -4.79
CA PRO A 17 -5.36 34.56 -3.94
C PRO A 17 -6.08 35.76 -3.30
N GLY A 18 -7.42 35.76 -3.31
CA GLY A 18 -8.24 36.73 -2.57
C GLY A 18 -8.37 38.10 -3.25
N SER A 19 -8.30 39.18 -2.47
CA SER A 19 -8.41 40.57 -2.94
C SER A 19 -7.08 41.15 -3.43
N LEU A 20 -6.02 40.34 -3.49
CA LEU A 20 -4.73 40.75 -4.04
C LEU A 20 -4.87 40.82 -5.58
N GLY A 21 -4.60 41.98 -6.17
CA GLY A 21 -4.87 42.26 -7.58
C GLY A 21 -3.91 41.57 -8.54
N PHE A 22 -2.63 41.96 -8.51
CA PHE A 22 -1.58 41.42 -9.38
C PHE A 22 -0.25 41.38 -8.63
N LEU A 23 0.58 40.41 -9.01
CA LEU A 23 1.96 40.34 -8.54
C LEU A 23 2.84 41.10 -9.52
N GLU A 24 3.41 42.22 -9.06
CA GLU A 24 4.45 42.94 -9.79
C GLU A 24 5.83 42.43 -9.35
N LEU A 25 6.68 42.07 -10.33
CA LEU A 25 8.00 41.52 -10.12
C LEU A 25 9.04 42.33 -10.89
N THR A 26 10.06 42.78 -10.16
CA THR A 26 11.28 43.33 -10.75
C THR A 26 12.42 42.33 -10.56
N VAL A 27 12.94 41.79 -11.66
CA VAL A 27 14.09 40.87 -11.62
C VAL A 27 15.37 41.70 -11.70
N VAL A 28 16.17 41.70 -10.63
CA VAL A 28 17.45 42.42 -10.56
C VAL A 28 18.59 41.45 -10.29
N ASN A 29 19.73 41.67 -10.95
CA ASN A 29 20.96 40.94 -10.67
C ASN A 29 21.87 41.80 -9.77
N LYS A 30 21.57 41.83 -8.46
CA LYS A 30 22.34 42.59 -7.46
C LYS A 30 22.65 41.69 -6.25
N PRO A 31 23.83 41.82 -5.62
CA PRO A 31 24.15 41.06 -4.41
C PRO A 31 23.18 41.42 -3.28
N HIS A 32 22.54 40.41 -2.70
CA HIS A 32 21.59 40.56 -1.58
C HIS A 32 22.35 40.59 -0.26
N GLN A 33 22.25 41.69 0.51
CA GLN A 33 23.01 41.88 1.76
C GLN A 33 22.23 41.53 3.04
N HIS A 34 20.93 41.22 2.92
CA HIS A 34 20.08 40.90 4.08
C HIS A 34 19.60 39.43 4.03
N PRO A 35 19.94 38.60 5.03
CA PRO A 35 19.30 37.31 5.22
C PRO A 35 17.88 37.50 5.77
N PHE A 36 16.93 36.70 5.29
CA PHE A 36 15.58 36.66 5.85
C PHE A 36 15.60 36.01 7.24
N GLU A 37 15.23 36.76 8.28
CA GLU A 37 15.33 36.32 9.69
C GLU A 37 14.23 35.33 10.15
N GLY A 38 13.31 34.94 9.28
CA GLY A 38 12.17 34.08 9.61
C GLY A 38 12.38 32.56 9.45
N ARG A 39 13.60 32.01 9.63
CA ARG A 39 13.83 30.57 9.42
C ARG A 39 13.31 29.71 10.58
N LEU A 40 12.32 28.88 10.30
CA LEU A 40 11.98 27.69 11.07
C LEU A 40 13.09 26.63 10.91
N GLY A 41 14.15 26.71 11.70
CA GLY A 41 15.15 25.65 11.90
C GLY A 41 15.86 25.13 10.64
N ASN A 42 16.67 24.08 10.83
CA ASN A 42 17.32 23.36 9.74
C ASN A 42 16.35 22.35 9.12
N LEU A 43 16.06 22.47 7.82
CA LEU A 43 15.19 21.55 7.08
C LEU A 43 15.64 20.09 7.15
N ALA A 44 16.95 19.83 7.30
CA ALA A 44 17.51 18.48 7.40
C ALA A 44 17.22 17.80 8.75
N GLU A 45 16.78 18.55 9.76
CA GLU A 45 16.50 18.05 11.12
C GLU A 45 15.00 17.82 11.37
N LEU A 46 14.14 18.18 10.41
CA LEU A 46 12.69 18.02 10.57
C LEU A 46 12.26 16.58 10.27
N PRO A 47 11.45 15.95 11.13
CA PRO A 47 10.93 14.61 10.86
C PRO A 47 10.00 14.64 9.64
N LEU A 48 10.09 13.61 8.80
CA LEU A 48 9.15 13.41 7.70
C LEU A 48 7.72 13.23 8.24
N ARG A 49 6.80 14.09 7.81
CA ARG A 49 5.39 14.05 8.19
C ARG A 49 4.50 14.03 6.94
N PRO A 50 3.33 13.38 6.99
CA PRO A 50 2.36 13.47 5.91
C PRO A 50 1.89 14.92 5.71
N ALA A 51 1.58 15.27 4.47
CA ALA A 51 1.00 16.57 4.14
C ALA A 51 -0.38 16.75 4.81
N GLY A 52 -0.77 18.00 5.05
CA GLY A 52 -2.04 18.33 5.69
C GLY A 52 -3.26 18.02 4.81
N SER A 53 -4.39 17.71 5.44
CA SER A 53 -5.62 17.25 4.77
C SER A 53 -6.54 18.38 4.31
N THR A 54 -6.07 19.63 4.38
CA THR A 54 -6.83 20.85 4.04
C THR A 54 -5.91 21.89 3.39
N VAL A 55 -6.40 22.57 2.37
CA VAL A 55 -5.73 23.74 1.77
C VAL A 55 -6.09 25.00 2.57
N GLY A 56 -5.15 25.93 2.70
CA GLY A 56 -5.39 27.18 3.42
C GLY A 56 -6.24 28.14 2.60
N ALA A 57 -7.13 28.89 3.27
CA ALA A 57 -7.74 30.06 2.65
C ALA A 57 -6.62 31.01 2.21
N MET A 58 -6.74 31.56 1.00
CA MET A 58 -5.78 32.49 0.41
C MET A 58 -4.34 31.95 0.26
N THR A 59 -4.16 30.63 0.26
CA THR A 59 -2.89 29.98 -0.11
C THR A 59 -3.00 29.55 -1.57
N ASN A 60 -2.01 29.90 -2.41
CA ASN A 60 -1.97 29.51 -3.80
C ASN A 60 -0.53 29.39 -4.28
N ASP A 61 -0.27 28.46 -5.19
CA ASP A 61 1.03 28.24 -5.81
C ASP A 61 0.91 28.13 -7.33
N PHE A 62 1.88 28.67 -8.04
CA PHE A 62 1.93 28.58 -9.49
C PHE A 62 3.34 28.67 -10.05
N VAL A 63 3.49 28.12 -11.25
CA VAL A 63 4.64 28.42 -12.11
C VAL A 63 4.29 29.65 -12.95
N LEU A 64 5.12 30.68 -12.81
CA LEU A 64 5.11 31.89 -13.62
C LEU A 64 5.99 31.67 -14.84
N TRP A 65 5.39 31.74 -16.02
CA TRP A 65 6.09 31.62 -17.30
C TRP A 65 6.30 32.98 -17.94
N PHE A 66 7.55 33.27 -18.29
CA PHE A 66 7.90 34.47 -19.04
C PHE A 66 7.72 34.27 -20.55
N PRO A 67 7.36 35.32 -21.31
CA PRO A 67 7.22 35.24 -22.76
C PRO A 67 8.50 34.78 -23.47
N MET A 68 8.34 34.16 -24.64
CA MET A 68 9.45 33.75 -25.50
C MET A 68 10.30 34.96 -25.89
N GLY A 69 11.63 34.84 -25.77
CA GLY A 69 12.58 35.94 -26.00
C GLY A 69 12.89 36.82 -24.77
N SER A 70 12.31 36.53 -23.60
CA SER A 70 12.61 37.23 -22.33
C SER A 70 13.96 36.86 -21.70
N ASN A 71 14.56 35.72 -22.09
CA ASN A 71 15.75 35.13 -21.47
C ASN A 71 15.61 34.87 -19.95
N LEU A 72 14.39 34.70 -19.45
CA LEU A 72 14.09 34.39 -18.05
C LEU A 72 13.56 32.96 -17.91
N GLU A 73 14.07 32.23 -16.92
CA GLU A 73 13.56 30.90 -16.57
C GLU A 73 12.21 30.99 -15.85
N PRO A 74 11.33 29.99 -15.97
CA PRO A 74 10.08 29.94 -15.22
C PRO A 74 10.32 29.98 -13.70
N LEU A 75 9.50 30.75 -12.98
CA LEU A 75 9.60 30.90 -11.53
C LEU A 75 8.47 30.16 -10.82
N TYR A 76 8.80 29.33 -9.83
CA TYR A 76 7.79 28.80 -8.90
C TYR A 76 7.51 29.81 -7.80
N VAL A 77 6.25 30.22 -7.67
CA VAL A 77 5.80 31.20 -6.68
C VAL A 77 4.74 30.56 -5.80
N ALA A 78 4.93 30.64 -4.48
CA ALA A 78 3.97 30.15 -3.49
C ALA A 78 3.58 31.28 -2.53
N PHE A 79 2.28 31.56 -2.45
CA PHE A 79 1.68 32.47 -1.49
C PHE A 79 1.15 31.67 -0.32
N THR A 80 1.58 32.02 0.88
CA THR A 80 1.09 31.44 2.13
C THR A 80 0.65 32.55 3.08
N THR A 81 -0.38 32.26 3.87
CA THR A 81 -0.87 33.20 4.89
C THR A 81 -0.41 32.73 6.27
N ILE A 82 0.23 33.63 7.02
CA ILE A 82 0.55 33.40 8.43
C ILE A 82 -0.77 33.52 9.22
N LEU A 83 -1.20 32.43 9.84
CA LEU A 83 -2.44 32.39 10.61
C LEU A 83 -2.21 32.78 12.07
N PRO A 84 -2.99 33.73 12.64
CA PRO A 84 -2.96 34.01 14.07
C PRO A 84 -3.59 32.86 14.88
N ALA A 85 -3.42 32.87 16.21
CA ALA A 85 -3.74 31.74 17.09
C ALA A 85 -5.18 31.18 16.96
N GLY A 86 -6.19 32.05 16.86
CA GLY A 86 -7.60 31.64 16.72
C GLY A 86 -7.87 30.87 15.42
N PRO A 87 -7.63 31.47 14.25
CA PRO A 87 -7.72 30.78 12.95
C PRO A 87 -6.83 29.54 12.83
N LEU A 88 -5.66 29.54 13.48
CA LEU A 88 -4.78 28.37 13.52
C LEU A 88 -5.45 27.18 14.25
N LYS A 89 -6.09 27.43 15.40
CA LYS A 89 -6.86 26.40 16.12
C LYS A 89 -8.01 25.86 15.27
N ASN A 90 -8.79 26.75 14.66
CA ASN A 90 -9.89 26.35 13.76
C ASN A 90 -9.38 25.48 12.60
N ARG A 91 -8.21 25.80 12.04
CA ARG A 91 -7.59 25.01 10.98
C ARG A 91 -7.13 23.64 11.48
N ALA A 92 -6.57 23.56 12.69
CA ALA A 92 -6.20 22.29 13.30
C ALA A 92 -7.43 21.39 13.49
N ASP A 93 -8.56 21.94 13.94
CA ASP A 93 -9.82 21.20 14.09
C ASP A 93 -10.38 20.74 12.73
N GLN A 94 -10.33 21.60 11.70
CA GLN A 94 -10.70 21.23 10.33
C GLN A 94 -9.80 20.13 9.76
N GLN A 95 -8.50 20.19 10.02
CA GLN A 95 -7.54 19.15 9.62
C GLN A 95 -7.85 17.83 10.30
N ALA A 96 -8.12 17.84 11.61
CA ALA A 96 -8.50 16.64 12.34
C ALA A 96 -9.79 16.03 11.77
N ALA A 97 -10.83 16.84 11.54
CA ALA A 97 -12.10 16.38 10.98
C ALA A 97 -11.95 15.85 9.54
N ALA A 98 -11.18 16.53 8.68
CA ALA A 98 -10.89 16.07 7.33
C ALA A 98 -10.10 14.75 7.35
N GLN A 99 -9.12 14.64 8.25
CA GLN A 99 -8.33 13.42 8.42
C GLN A 99 -9.20 12.25 8.90
N THR A 100 -10.11 12.48 9.86
CA THR A 100 -11.09 11.47 10.29
C THR A 100 -11.95 10.99 9.12
N LYS A 101 -12.44 11.88 8.26
CA LYS A 101 -13.22 11.49 7.07
C LYS A 101 -12.40 10.63 6.10
N ILE A 102 -11.17 11.02 5.83
CA ILE A 102 -10.24 10.25 4.98
C ILE A 102 -9.99 8.86 5.60
N ASP A 103 -9.81 8.78 6.91
CA ASP A 103 -9.54 7.52 7.58
C ASP A 103 -10.78 6.61 7.63
N VAL A 104 -11.99 7.16 7.82
CA VAL A 104 -13.26 6.43 7.68
C VAL A 104 -13.41 5.87 6.27
N GLN A 105 -13.19 6.68 5.23
CA GLN A 105 -13.25 6.23 3.84
C GLN A 105 -12.23 5.11 3.58
N ARG A 106 -11.00 5.29 4.05
CA ARG A 106 -9.94 4.27 3.95
C ARG A 106 -10.30 2.96 4.66
N MET A 107 -11.05 3.02 5.76
CA MET A 107 -11.53 1.82 6.46
C MET A 107 -12.69 1.17 5.70
N GLN A 108 -13.59 1.95 5.13
CA GLN A 108 -14.68 1.44 4.27
C GLN A 108 -14.12 0.76 3.02
N ASP A 109 -13.16 1.38 2.33
CA ASP A 109 -12.48 0.80 1.17
C ASP A 109 -11.74 -0.50 1.52
N ALA A 110 -11.12 -0.53 2.71
CA ALA A 110 -10.44 -1.72 3.21
C ALA A 110 -11.42 -2.85 3.51
N ALA A 111 -12.54 -2.57 4.18
CA ALA A 111 -13.61 -3.54 4.41
C ALA A 111 -14.19 -4.06 3.09
N LYS A 112 -14.47 -3.16 2.14
CA LYS A 112 -14.92 -3.51 0.80
C LYS A 112 -13.93 -4.43 0.09
N SER A 113 -12.63 -4.17 0.19
CA SER A 113 -11.62 -5.02 -0.46
C SER A 113 -11.64 -6.49 0.01
N VAL A 114 -11.96 -6.73 1.29
CA VAL A 114 -12.12 -8.08 1.85
C VAL A 114 -13.37 -8.75 1.30
N VAL A 115 -14.49 -8.01 1.22
CA VAL A 115 -15.75 -8.50 0.63
C VAL A 115 -15.57 -8.82 -0.86
N ASP A 116 -14.96 -7.92 -1.62
CA ASP A 116 -14.69 -8.09 -3.04
C ASP A 116 -13.78 -9.32 -3.28
N PHE A 117 -12.80 -9.57 -2.40
CA PHE A 117 -12.01 -10.81 -2.45
C PHE A 117 -12.86 -12.06 -2.22
N TYR A 118 -13.77 -12.07 -1.24
CA TYR A 118 -14.62 -13.23 -1.00
C TYR A 118 -15.58 -13.51 -2.15
N GLN A 119 -16.11 -12.47 -2.80
CA GLN A 119 -16.91 -12.62 -4.01
C GLN A 119 -16.08 -13.23 -5.14
N LEU A 120 -14.88 -12.68 -5.39
CA LEU A 120 -13.99 -13.20 -6.42
C LEU A 120 -13.56 -14.65 -6.16
N ALA A 121 -13.34 -15.02 -4.89
CA ALA A 121 -13.03 -16.39 -4.50
C ALA A 121 -14.19 -17.34 -4.81
N THR A 122 -15.44 -16.89 -4.63
CA THR A 122 -16.63 -17.67 -5.03
C THR A 122 -16.67 -17.82 -6.55
N ASP A 123 -16.46 -16.74 -7.28
CA ASP A 123 -16.54 -16.75 -8.75
C ASP A 123 -15.45 -17.60 -9.40
N ARG A 124 -14.22 -17.58 -8.85
CA ARG A 124 -13.04 -18.27 -9.42
C ARG A 124 -12.83 -19.69 -8.92
N ALA A 125 -13.20 -19.98 -7.67
CA ALA A 125 -12.85 -21.23 -7.00
C ALA A 125 -14.02 -21.85 -6.21
N GLY A 126 -15.21 -21.26 -6.30
CA GLY A 126 -16.44 -21.76 -5.69
C GLY A 126 -16.60 -21.40 -4.20
N ALA A 127 -17.80 -21.65 -3.68
CA ALA A 127 -18.17 -21.31 -2.30
C ALA A 127 -17.23 -21.95 -1.24
N GLN A 128 -16.66 -23.12 -1.54
CA GLN A 128 -15.71 -23.79 -0.64
C GLN A 128 -14.43 -22.99 -0.45
N ALA A 129 -13.93 -22.31 -1.50
CA ALA A 129 -12.73 -21.49 -1.42
C ALA A 129 -12.97 -20.25 -0.54
N THR A 130 -14.14 -19.62 -0.68
CA THR A 130 -14.55 -18.50 0.16
C THR A 130 -14.66 -18.91 1.63
N LYS A 131 -15.28 -20.05 1.93
CA LYS A 131 -15.36 -20.57 3.31
C LYS A 131 -13.98 -20.83 3.91
N ALA A 132 -13.09 -21.47 3.15
CA ALA A 132 -11.72 -21.71 3.58
C ALA A 132 -10.94 -20.41 3.85
N ALA A 133 -11.11 -19.41 3.00
CA ALA A 133 -10.47 -18.12 3.18
C ALA A 133 -11.05 -17.33 4.38
N GLN A 134 -12.36 -17.39 4.61
CA GLN A 134 -13.01 -16.78 5.79
C GLN A 134 -12.58 -17.46 7.09
N GLU A 135 -12.53 -18.79 7.11
CA GLU A 135 -12.07 -19.57 8.26
C GLU A 135 -10.60 -19.25 8.57
N LEU A 136 -9.73 -19.23 7.55
CA LEU A 136 -8.33 -18.86 7.71
C LEU A 136 -8.18 -17.43 8.24
N ALA A 137 -8.88 -16.45 7.66
CA ALA A 137 -8.84 -15.05 8.12
C ALA A 137 -9.27 -14.90 9.59
N SER A 138 -10.26 -15.68 10.01
CA SER A 138 -10.70 -15.73 11.41
C SER A 138 -9.65 -16.39 12.30
N GLN A 139 -9.04 -17.48 11.84
CA GLN A 139 -8.05 -18.24 12.59
C GLN A 139 -6.75 -17.48 12.83
N VAL A 140 -6.29 -16.69 11.86
CA VAL A 140 -5.03 -15.93 11.95
C VAL A 140 -5.16 -14.68 12.83
N LYS A 141 -6.39 -14.23 13.13
CA LYS A 141 -6.65 -13.01 13.89
C LYS A 141 -6.01 -13.12 15.28
N GLY A 142 -5.11 -12.19 15.59
CA GLY A 142 -4.39 -12.16 16.87
C GLY A 142 -3.29 -13.22 17.00
N LYS A 143 -3.09 -14.09 16.01
CA LYS A 143 -2.00 -15.07 16.00
C LYS A 143 -0.76 -14.49 15.33
N THR A 144 0.38 -15.01 15.75
CA THR A 144 1.68 -14.69 15.17
C THR A 144 2.17 -15.84 14.28
N VAL A 145 3.05 -15.50 13.36
CA VAL A 145 3.78 -16.44 12.52
C VAL A 145 4.68 -17.27 13.44
N ARG A 146 4.48 -18.60 13.44
CA ARG A 146 5.34 -19.55 14.15
C ARG A 146 6.70 -19.72 13.48
N ASN A 147 7.60 -20.46 14.12
CA ASN A 147 8.92 -20.74 13.54
C ASN A 147 8.84 -21.63 12.27
N ALA A 148 9.91 -21.59 11.48
CA ALA A 148 9.98 -22.28 10.19
C ALA A 148 9.81 -23.81 10.29
N GLU A 149 10.39 -24.43 11.32
CA GLU A 149 10.34 -25.90 11.49
C GLU A 149 8.92 -26.38 11.75
N GLN A 150 8.21 -25.73 12.66
CA GLN A 150 6.82 -26.05 12.97
C GLN A 150 5.90 -25.80 11.77
N ALA A 151 6.14 -24.73 11.01
CA ALA A 151 5.34 -24.43 9.82
C ALA A 151 5.57 -25.44 8.69
N LEU A 152 6.84 -25.76 8.43
CA LEU A 152 7.21 -26.77 7.45
C LEU A 152 6.67 -28.15 7.83
N ALA A 153 6.75 -28.53 9.11
CA ALA A 153 6.21 -29.79 9.61
C ALA A 153 4.68 -29.87 9.42
N ALA A 154 3.94 -28.79 9.69
CA ALA A 154 2.50 -28.72 9.45
C ALA A 154 2.15 -28.87 7.96
N PHE A 155 2.92 -28.24 7.07
CA PHE A 155 2.72 -28.36 5.62
C PHE A 155 3.05 -29.76 5.09
N ASN A 156 4.16 -30.35 5.55
CA ASN A 156 4.64 -31.64 5.08
C ASN A 156 3.66 -32.79 5.36
N LYS A 157 2.82 -32.69 6.40
CA LYS A 157 1.74 -33.67 6.67
C LYS A 157 0.81 -33.90 5.48
N TYR A 158 0.67 -32.90 4.60
CA TYR A 158 -0.24 -32.96 3.44
C TYR A 158 0.48 -32.80 2.11
N LYS A 159 1.78 -32.46 2.11
CA LYS A 159 2.57 -32.20 0.90
C LYS A 159 2.48 -33.34 -0.12
N ASP A 160 2.61 -34.59 0.32
CA ASP A 160 2.60 -35.74 -0.59
C ASP A 160 1.22 -35.96 -1.20
N VAL A 161 0.15 -35.73 -0.42
CA VAL A 161 -1.22 -35.81 -0.91
C VAL A 161 -1.49 -34.72 -1.95
N LEU A 162 -1.05 -33.49 -1.67
CA LEU A 162 -1.16 -32.36 -2.60
C LEU A 162 -0.38 -32.60 -3.89
N ASN A 163 0.86 -33.10 -3.79
CA ASN A 163 1.70 -33.37 -4.96
C ASN A 163 1.19 -34.53 -5.82
N LYS A 164 0.49 -35.50 -5.23
CA LYS A 164 -0.21 -36.55 -5.98
C LYS A 164 -1.46 -36.03 -6.68
N LYS A 165 -2.18 -35.12 -6.04
CA LYS A 165 -3.47 -34.60 -6.54
C LYS A 165 -3.30 -33.52 -7.62
N TYR A 166 -2.30 -32.66 -7.46
CA TYR A 166 -2.04 -31.55 -8.37
C TYR A 166 -0.75 -31.79 -9.13
N SER A 167 -0.85 -31.79 -10.45
CA SER A 167 0.27 -32.10 -11.33
C SER A 167 1.37 -31.04 -11.25
N LEU A 168 2.56 -31.37 -11.76
CA LEU A 168 3.62 -30.37 -11.93
C LEU A 168 3.16 -29.22 -12.85
N ALA A 169 2.39 -29.53 -13.90
CA ALA A 169 1.86 -28.52 -14.83
C ALA A 169 0.91 -27.54 -14.12
N ASP A 170 0.05 -28.02 -13.22
CA ASP A 170 -0.84 -27.15 -12.42
C ASP A 170 -0.03 -26.19 -11.55
N ARG A 171 0.99 -26.70 -10.86
CA ARG A 171 1.88 -25.89 -10.01
C ARG A 171 2.70 -24.90 -10.82
N GLU A 172 3.17 -25.30 -12.00
CA GLU A 172 3.90 -24.42 -12.91
C GLU A 172 3.02 -23.31 -13.46
N ALA A 173 1.75 -23.58 -13.77
CA ALA A 173 0.79 -22.57 -14.19
C ALA A 173 0.59 -21.50 -13.10
N ILE A 174 0.50 -21.90 -11.83
CA ILE A 174 0.43 -20.95 -10.70
C ILE A 174 1.73 -20.15 -10.59
N ALA A 175 2.90 -20.81 -10.71
CA ALA A 175 4.19 -20.13 -10.66
C ALA A 175 4.32 -19.06 -11.77
N LYS A 176 3.86 -19.36 -13.00
CA LYS A 176 3.80 -18.42 -14.13
C LYS A 176 2.83 -17.27 -13.87
N ALA A 177 1.67 -17.54 -13.27
CA ALA A 177 0.74 -16.48 -12.86
C ALA A 177 1.37 -15.53 -11.83
N LEU A 178 2.18 -16.07 -10.90
CA LEU A 178 2.96 -15.27 -9.95
C LEU A 178 4.12 -14.49 -10.60
N ASP A 179 4.69 -14.96 -11.71
CA ASP A 179 5.67 -14.17 -12.50
C ASP A 179 5.01 -12.95 -13.13
N ALA A 180 3.82 -13.14 -13.72
CA ALA A 180 3.09 -12.10 -14.43
C ALA A 180 2.39 -11.08 -13.52
N THR A 181 2.57 -11.18 -12.20
CA THR A 181 1.87 -10.33 -11.24
C THR A 181 2.37 -8.89 -11.29
N ASN A 182 1.45 -7.93 -11.44
CA ASN A 182 1.77 -6.52 -11.28
C ASN A 182 2.02 -6.19 -9.80
N MET A 183 3.28 -5.96 -9.43
CA MET A 183 3.68 -5.74 -8.03
C MET A 183 3.09 -4.47 -7.42
N GLN A 184 2.81 -3.44 -8.22
CA GLN A 184 2.14 -2.23 -7.74
C GLN A 184 0.69 -2.51 -7.35
N THR A 185 -0.03 -3.28 -8.17
CA THR A 185 -1.40 -3.69 -7.90
C THR A 185 -1.47 -4.60 -6.69
N LEU A 186 -0.54 -5.55 -6.60
CA LEU A 186 -0.41 -6.43 -5.44
C LEU A 186 -0.11 -5.64 -4.16
N ALA A 187 0.79 -4.65 -4.20
CA ALA A 187 1.10 -3.82 -3.03
C ALA A 187 -0.11 -2.97 -2.60
N ASN A 188 -0.86 -2.42 -3.56
CA ASN A 188 -2.07 -1.65 -3.29
C ASN A 188 -3.17 -2.52 -2.67
N ASN A 189 -3.40 -3.71 -3.21
CA ASN A 189 -4.35 -4.69 -2.70
C ASN A 189 -3.92 -5.19 -1.31
N LEU A 190 -2.63 -5.49 -1.12
CA LEU A 190 -2.07 -5.89 0.19
C LEU A 190 -2.35 -4.80 1.23
N LYS A 191 -2.09 -3.53 0.93
CA LYS A 191 -2.36 -2.42 1.85
C LYS A 191 -3.82 -2.33 2.27
N ARG A 192 -4.75 -2.47 1.33
CA ARG A 192 -6.20 -2.43 1.60
C ARG A 192 -6.66 -3.66 2.38
N LEU A 193 -6.26 -4.85 1.95
CA LEU A 193 -6.61 -6.11 2.59
C LEU A 193 -6.01 -6.24 3.99
N SER A 194 -4.75 -5.87 4.19
CA SER A 194 -4.12 -5.86 5.51
C SER A 194 -4.91 -5.00 6.48
N ARG A 195 -5.28 -3.78 6.07
CA ARG A 195 -6.13 -2.91 6.88
C ARG A 195 -7.51 -3.52 7.11
N GLY A 196 -8.12 -4.09 6.08
CA GLY A 196 -9.46 -4.70 6.15
C GLY A 196 -9.51 -5.90 7.09
N LEU A 197 -8.41 -6.65 7.18
CA LEU A 197 -8.22 -7.76 8.10
C LEU A 197 -7.73 -7.31 9.50
N GLY A 198 -7.54 -6.01 9.72
CA GLY A 198 -7.17 -5.44 11.02
C GLY A 198 -5.67 -5.39 11.32
N TYR A 199 -4.80 -5.58 10.33
CA TYR A 199 -3.36 -5.40 10.47
C TYR A 199 -2.98 -3.92 10.35
N THR A 200 -2.26 -3.40 11.35
CA THR A 200 -1.92 -1.97 11.47
C THR A 200 -0.42 -1.66 11.42
N SER A 201 0.43 -2.69 11.46
CA SER A 201 1.88 -2.53 11.46
C SER A 201 2.45 -2.24 10.06
N LYS A 202 3.76 -1.93 9.99
CA LYS A 202 4.47 -1.74 8.72
C LYS A 202 4.46 -3.04 7.93
N LEU A 203 4.05 -2.96 6.67
CA LEU A 203 4.03 -4.11 5.76
C LEU A 203 5.45 -4.58 5.42
N PHE A 204 5.57 -5.88 5.20
CA PHE A 204 6.80 -6.52 4.77
C PHE A 204 7.04 -6.40 3.26
N ASP A 205 8.25 -6.75 2.83
CA ASP A 205 8.58 -6.90 1.41
C ASP A 205 7.95 -8.18 0.84
N ALA A 206 6.86 -8.00 0.10
CA ALA A 206 6.12 -9.07 -0.55
C ALA A 206 6.92 -9.80 -1.65
N SER A 207 7.90 -9.12 -2.27
CA SER A 207 8.58 -9.65 -3.46
C SER A 207 9.39 -10.91 -3.14
N THR A 208 10.07 -10.92 -1.99
CA THR A 208 10.86 -12.05 -1.50
C THR A 208 9.97 -13.26 -1.21
N ILE A 209 8.82 -13.04 -0.55
CA ILE A 209 7.87 -14.13 -0.23
C ILE A 209 7.28 -14.74 -1.50
N ILE A 210 6.88 -13.91 -2.46
CA ILE A 210 6.32 -14.39 -3.74
C ILE A 210 7.36 -15.17 -4.53
N LYS A 211 8.62 -14.70 -4.56
CA LYS A 211 9.73 -15.40 -5.21
C LYS A 211 9.92 -16.81 -4.64
N GLU A 212 9.97 -16.94 -3.32
CA GLU A 212 10.16 -18.25 -2.69
C GLU A 212 8.94 -19.17 -2.86
N ALA A 213 7.73 -18.63 -2.81
CA ALA A 213 6.52 -19.41 -3.11
C ALA A 213 6.53 -19.96 -4.55
N ARG A 214 6.97 -19.14 -5.51
CA ARG A 214 7.11 -19.53 -6.92
C ARG A 214 8.13 -20.65 -7.10
N ASN A 215 9.28 -20.53 -6.43
CA ASN A 215 10.30 -21.58 -6.44
C ASN A 215 9.76 -22.90 -5.87
N ALA A 216 9.07 -22.83 -4.74
CA ALA A 216 8.46 -23.99 -4.09
C ALA A 216 7.39 -24.67 -4.94
N LEU A 217 6.57 -23.90 -5.67
CA LEU A 217 5.59 -24.46 -6.62
C LEU A 217 6.26 -25.25 -7.74
N ARG A 218 7.36 -24.73 -8.31
CA ARG A 218 8.12 -25.40 -9.39
C ARG A 218 8.86 -26.63 -8.90
N SER A 219 9.64 -26.50 -7.83
CA SER A 219 10.50 -27.59 -7.33
C SER A 219 9.73 -28.63 -6.51
N GLY A 220 8.60 -28.23 -5.91
CA GLY A 220 7.93 -29.00 -4.86
C GLY A 220 8.65 -28.94 -3.51
N ASP A 221 9.82 -28.29 -3.42
CA ASP A 221 10.53 -28.07 -2.16
C ASP A 221 10.10 -26.75 -1.52
N TRP A 222 9.31 -26.86 -0.45
CA TRP A 222 8.79 -25.73 0.31
C TRP A 222 9.71 -25.31 1.46
N LYS A 223 10.79 -26.04 1.73
CA LYS A 223 11.70 -25.73 2.84
C LYS A 223 12.26 -24.31 2.74
N PRO A 224 12.79 -23.83 1.59
CA PRO A 224 13.28 -22.45 1.46
C PRO A 224 12.22 -21.40 1.78
N PHE A 225 10.99 -21.59 1.27
CA PHE A 225 9.87 -20.69 1.54
C PHE A 225 9.57 -20.58 3.04
N PHE A 226 9.42 -21.72 3.74
CA PHE A 226 9.11 -21.71 5.17
C PHE A 226 10.25 -21.16 6.02
N VAL A 227 11.51 -21.44 5.66
CA VAL A 227 12.69 -20.86 6.32
C VAL A 227 12.73 -19.35 6.14
N THR A 228 12.62 -18.85 4.92
CA THR A 228 12.68 -17.40 4.64
C THR A 228 11.57 -16.65 5.37
N VAL A 229 10.32 -17.09 5.26
CA VAL A 229 9.19 -16.42 5.93
C VAL A 229 9.29 -16.56 7.45
N GLY A 230 9.63 -17.74 7.98
CA GLY A 230 9.77 -17.97 9.41
C GLY A 230 10.91 -17.15 10.02
N SER A 231 12.05 -17.03 9.36
CA SER A 231 13.18 -16.24 9.88
C SER A 231 12.92 -14.73 9.87
N MET A 232 12.22 -14.21 8.85
CA MET A 232 11.96 -12.77 8.74
C MET A 232 10.78 -12.30 9.58
N TYR A 233 9.76 -13.16 9.75
CA TYR A 233 8.46 -12.75 10.27
C TYR A 233 7.99 -13.52 11.50
N ALA A 234 8.79 -14.44 12.05
CA ALA A 234 8.44 -15.11 13.32
C ALA A 234 8.08 -14.08 14.39
N GLY A 235 6.98 -14.35 15.10
CA GLY A 235 6.45 -13.45 16.13
C GLY A 235 5.67 -12.24 15.58
N GLN A 236 5.69 -11.96 14.28
CA GLN A 236 4.82 -10.95 13.67
C GLN A 236 3.40 -11.50 13.44
N GLN A 237 2.40 -10.61 13.33
CA GLN A 237 1.01 -11.04 13.13
C GLN A 237 0.81 -11.74 11.78
N ALA A 238 0.21 -12.93 11.81
CA ALA A 238 -0.03 -13.76 10.62
C ALA A 238 -1.08 -13.17 9.66
N THR A 239 -1.87 -12.21 10.12
CA THR A 239 -2.84 -11.45 9.31
C THR A 239 -2.20 -10.86 8.06
N ALA A 240 -0.96 -10.37 8.14
CA ALA A 240 -0.27 -9.78 6.99
C ALA A 240 0.06 -10.82 5.89
N LEU A 241 0.43 -12.05 6.27
CA LEU A 241 0.64 -13.14 5.30
C LEU A 241 -0.67 -13.56 4.63
N THR A 242 -1.78 -13.55 5.38
CA THR A 242 -3.11 -13.83 4.83
C THR A 242 -3.53 -12.75 3.83
N ALA A 243 -3.32 -11.47 4.18
CA ALA A 243 -3.56 -10.35 3.29
C ALA A 243 -2.71 -10.44 2.00
N LEU A 244 -1.47 -10.92 2.09
CA LEU A 244 -0.63 -11.15 0.92
C LEU A 244 -1.17 -12.26 0.03
N ALA A 245 -1.55 -13.40 0.61
CA ALA A 245 -2.14 -14.49 -0.15
C ALA A 245 -3.42 -14.03 -0.86
N PHE A 246 -4.29 -13.29 -0.17
CA PHE A 246 -5.51 -12.73 -0.77
C PHE A 246 -5.18 -11.73 -1.87
N SER A 247 -4.17 -10.88 -1.67
CA SER A 247 -3.72 -9.92 -2.67
C SER A 247 -3.18 -10.60 -3.93
N ALA A 248 -2.40 -11.67 -3.78
CA ALA A 248 -1.93 -12.48 -4.89
C ALA A 248 -3.10 -13.11 -5.66
N LEU A 249 -4.05 -13.72 -4.95
CA LEU A 249 -5.25 -14.35 -5.52
C LEU A 249 -6.21 -13.34 -6.20
N LEU A 250 -6.27 -12.10 -5.72
CA LEU A 250 -6.98 -11.01 -6.41
C LEU A 250 -6.30 -10.63 -7.72
N THR A 251 -4.99 -10.39 -7.64
CA THR A 251 -4.20 -9.78 -8.72
C THR A 251 -3.90 -10.77 -9.84
N THR A 252 -3.99 -12.07 -9.56
CA THR A 252 -3.69 -13.14 -10.53
C THR A 252 -4.90 -14.06 -10.73
N PRO A 253 -5.22 -14.45 -11.97
CA PRO A 253 -6.31 -15.39 -12.25
C PRO A 253 -5.86 -16.82 -11.93
N MET A 254 -5.71 -17.13 -10.64
CA MET A 254 -5.46 -18.48 -10.17
C MET A 254 -6.77 -19.24 -10.00
N GLY A 255 -6.87 -20.43 -10.59
CA GLY A 255 -7.96 -21.36 -10.31
C GLY A 255 -7.87 -21.95 -8.90
N ILE A 256 -8.76 -22.91 -8.60
CA ILE A 256 -8.88 -23.56 -7.28
C ILE A 256 -7.54 -24.09 -6.71
N VAL A 257 -6.64 -24.55 -7.57
CA VAL A 257 -5.32 -25.07 -7.17
C VAL A 257 -4.45 -23.99 -6.51
N GLY A 258 -4.49 -22.75 -7.03
CA GLY A 258 -3.74 -21.64 -6.43
C GLY A 258 -4.28 -21.23 -5.06
N TYR A 259 -5.61 -21.25 -4.90
CA TYR A 259 -6.25 -21.06 -3.59
C TYR A 259 -5.79 -22.12 -2.60
N VAL A 260 -5.77 -23.39 -3.00
CA VAL A 260 -5.31 -24.49 -2.13
C VAL A 260 -3.88 -24.26 -1.66
N PHE A 261 -2.91 -24.08 -2.57
CA PHE A 261 -1.51 -23.95 -2.17
C PHE A 261 -1.24 -22.71 -1.32
N LEU A 262 -1.76 -21.54 -1.72
CA LEU A 262 -1.47 -20.30 -1.01
C LEU A 262 -2.13 -20.25 0.38
N LEU A 263 -3.40 -20.67 0.50
CA LEU A 263 -4.08 -20.64 1.80
C LEU A 263 -3.52 -21.70 2.76
N MET A 264 -3.13 -22.87 2.25
CA MET A 264 -2.48 -23.90 3.06
C MET A 264 -1.09 -23.49 3.53
N ALA A 265 -0.30 -22.86 2.67
CA ALA A 265 1.00 -22.31 3.06
C ALA A 265 0.86 -21.28 4.20
N VAL A 266 -0.15 -20.40 4.13
CA VAL A 266 -0.44 -19.46 5.22
C VAL A 266 -0.92 -20.17 6.48
N ASN A 267 -1.85 -21.12 6.37
CA ASN A 267 -2.34 -21.89 7.53
C ASN A 267 -1.20 -22.56 8.28
N SER A 268 -0.23 -23.13 7.57
CA SER A 268 0.93 -23.80 8.19
C SER A 268 1.70 -22.90 9.15
N PHE A 269 1.67 -21.57 8.99
CA PHE A 269 2.30 -20.66 9.95
C PHE A 269 1.50 -20.44 11.24
N VAL A 270 0.25 -20.89 11.33
CA VAL A 270 -0.65 -20.63 12.48
C VAL A 270 -1.36 -21.86 13.04
N GLY A 271 -1.49 -22.95 12.28
CA GLY A 271 -2.11 -24.21 12.71
C GLY A 271 -1.19 -25.41 12.52
N ASP A 272 -1.26 -26.38 13.45
CA ASP A 272 -0.49 -27.64 13.37
C ASP A 272 -1.05 -28.61 12.32
N THR A 273 -2.26 -28.33 11.88
CA THR A 273 -3.00 -29.00 10.80
C THR A 273 -3.80 -27.96 10.03
N PHE A 274 -4.22 -28.31 8.81
CA PHE A 274 -5.14 -27.50 8.02
C PHE A 274 -6.53 -27.47 8.65
N THR A 275 -7.18 -26.31 8.57
CA THR A 275 -8.58 -26.18 9.01
C THR A 275 -9.52 -27.08 8.22
N THR A 276 -10.72 -27.27 8.75
CA THR A 276 -11.74 -28.12 8.15
C THR A 276 -12.09 -27.68 6.73
N GLU A 277 -12.29 -26.38 6.50
CA GLU A 277 -12.67 -25.89 5.18
C GLU A 277 -11.50 -25.92 4.19
N LEU A 278 -10.26 -25.76 4.66
CA LEU A 278 -9.06 -25.94 3.83
C LEU A 278 -8.86 -27.39 3.41
N LYS A 279 -9.05 -28.34 4.33
CA LYS A 279 -9.02 -29.77 4.03
C LYS A 279 -10.05 -30.16 2.97
N LYS A 280 -11.29 -29.70 3.13
CA LYS A 280 -12.36 -29.88 2.14
C LYS A 280 -12.01 -29.25 0.79
N LEU A 281 -11.48 -28.02 0.78
CA LEU A 281 -11.08 -27.32 -0.44
C LEU A 281 -10.00 -28.10 -1.20
N ALA A 282 -8.99 -28.60 -0.50
CA ALA A 282 -7.96 -29.44 -1.11
C ALA A 282 -8.43 -30.87 -1.39
N GLY A 283 -9.60 -31.26 -0.88
CA GLY A 283 -10.11 -32.64 -0.87
C GLY A 283 -9.11 -33.62 -0.27
N VAL A 284 -8.63 -33.31 0.92
CA VAL A 284 -7.79 -34.16 1.78
C VAL A 284 -8.50 -34.35 3.12
N GLN A 285 -8.41 -35.53 3.73
CA GLN A 285 -9.03 -35.83 5.05
C GLN A 285 -7.99 -35.66 6.17
#